data_AF-A0A1K1KL22-F1
#
_entry.id   AF-A0A1K1KL22-F1
#
_cell.length_a   1.000
_cell.length_b   1.000
_cell.length_c   1.000
_cell.angle_alpha   90.00
_cell.angle_beta   90.00
_cell.angle_gamma   90.00
#
_symmetry.space_group_name_H-M   'P 1'
#
loop_
_entity.id
_entity.type
_entity.pdbx_description
1 polymer ?
#
loop_
_entity_poly.entity_id
_entity_poly.type
_entity_poly.pdbx_seq_one_letter_code
_entity_poly.pdbx_strand_id
1 'polypeptide(L)'
;MDVEKCQLLLTIDFDPPFYKAIFESISAKSYEVAQVNLGTSEPKLTLILDLVLNHWDRVHFFKQKQFKKNELPNKINPKRKQRLAQKAVKNGFSTKSQVALKKQFEQNKLANERDRKLKKEQLIEKKFKLKQEKRIEKHKGH
;
A
#
# COMPACT_ATOMS: atom_id res chain seq x y z
N MET A 1 -7.79 7.28 -29.52
CA MET A 1 -6.97 7.10 -28.30
C MET A 1 -7.49 5.86 -27.61
N ASP A 2 -6.74 4.77 -27.62
CA ASP A 2 -7.16 3.54 -26.94
C ASP A 2 -7.18 3.80 -25.44
N VAL A 3 -8.38 3.84 -24.87
CA VAL A 3 -8.56 3.94 -23.42
C VAL A 3 -8.09 2.61 -22.84
N GLU A 4 -6.91 2.62 -22.23
CA GLU A 4 -6.33 1.43 -21.61
C GLU A 4 -7.30 0.95 -20.52
N LYS A 5 -7.90 -0.23 -20.73
CA LYS A 5 -8.87 -0.81 -19.78
C LYS A 5 -8.16 -1.15 -18.48
N CYS A 6 -8.57 -0.46 -17.42
CA CYS A 6 -8.23 -0.80 -16.04
C CYS A 6 -9.45 -1.39 -15.34
N GLN A 7 -9.23 -2.49 -14.60
CA GLN A 7 -10.21 -3.04 -13.67
C GLN A 7 -9.77 -2.68 -12.27
N LEU A 8 -10.62 -1.98 -11.53
CA LEU A 8 -10.44 -1.70 -10.12
C LEU A 8 -11.35 -2.61 -9.29
N LEU A 9 -10.82 -3.19 -8.22
CA LEU A 9 -11.55 -3.98 -7.24
C LEU A 9 -11.23 -3.48 -5.84
N LEU A 10 -12.26 -3.27 -5.03
CA LEU A 10 -12.15 -3.00 -3.60
C LEU A 10 -12.74 -4.18 -2.84
N THR A 11 -11.94 -4.77 -1.97
CA THR A 11 -12.34 -5.85 -1.06
C THR A 11 -12.20 -5.36 0.37
N ILE A 12 -13.26 -5.52 1.17
CA ILE A 12 -13.23 -5.30 2.61
C ILE A 12 -13.04 -6.65 3.28
N ASP A 13 -11.96 -6.78 4.04
CA ASP A 13 -11.60 -8.01 4.73
C ASP A 13 -11.43 -7.75 6.23
N PHE A 14 -11.86 -8.71 7.05
CA PHE A 14 -11.66 -8.64 8.50
C PHE A 14 -10.51 -9.58 8.88
N ASP A 15 -9.39 -8.97 9.24
CA ASP A 15 -8.21 -9.67 9.75
C ASP A 15 -8.03 -9.27 11.22
N PRO A 16 -8.50 -10.10 12.17
CA PRO A 16 -8.63 -9.70 13.57
C PRO A 16 -7.35 -9.04 14.13
N PRO A 17 -7.47 -7.91 14.83
CA PRO A 17 -8.71 -7.25 15.26
C PRO A 17 -9.22 -6.14 14.30
N PHE A 18 -8.70 -6.04 13.07
CA PHE A 18 -8.92 -4.88 12.20
C PHE A 18 -9.63 -5.22 10.88
N TYR A 19 -10.48 -4.30 10.44
CA TYR A 19 -10.98 -4.26 9.07
C TYR A 19 -9.96 -3.59 8.15
N LYS A 20 -9.78 -4.16 6.96
CA LYS A 20 -8.83 -3.70 5.95
C LYS A 20 -9.57 -3.51 4.63
N ALA A 21 -9.36 -2.35 4.00
CA ALA A 21 -9.69 -2.12 2.61
C ALA A 21 -8.49 -2.52 1.75
N ILE A 22 -8.71 -3.40 0.80
CA ILE A 22 -7.73 -3.83 -0.18
C ILE A 22 -8.19 -3.35 -1.54
N PHE A 23 -7.34 -2.54 -2.18
CA PHE A 23 -7.52 -2.09 -3.54
C PHE A 23 -6.64 -2.92 -4.48
N GLU A 24 -7.23 -3.45 -5.54
CA GLU A 24 -6.51 -4.05 -6.66
C GLU A 24 -6.83 -3.27 -7.94
N SER A 25 -5.79 -2.74 -8.59
CA SER A 25 -5.89 -2.15 -9.92
C SER A 25 -5.15 -3.06 -10.91
N ILE A 26 -5.87 -3.50 -11.94
CA ILE A 26 -5.34 -4.41 -12.93
C ILE A 26 -5.54 -3.84 -14.32
N SER A 27 -4.43 -3.49 -14.97
CA SER A 27 -4.37 -3.05 -16.37
C SER A 27 -3.75 -4.15 -17.25
N ALA A 28 -3.59 -3.87 -18.55
CA ALA A 28 -2.86 -4.78 -19.44
C ALA A 28 -1.36 -4.89 -19.09
N LYS A 29 -0.77 -3.81 -18.55
CA LYS A 29 0.68 -3.67 -18.33
C LYS A 29 1.09 -3.69 -16.85
N SER A 30 0.16 -3.50 -15.93
CA SER A 30 0.44 -3.36 -14.51
C SER A 30 -0.60 -4.06 -13.63
N TYR A 31 -0.09 -4.53 -12.49
CA TYR A 31 -0.88 -4.93 -11.35
C TYR A 31 -0.41 -4.11 -10.16
N GLU A 32 -1.36 -3.43 -9.53
CA GLU A 32 -1.13 -2.54 -8.40
C GLU A 32 -2.06 -2.94 -7.26
N VAL A 33 -1.51 -3.02 -6.05
CA VAL A 33 -2.27 -3.36 -4.85
C VAL A 33 -2.02 -2.32 -3.76
N ALA A 34 -3.04 -1.96 -3.01
CA ALA A 34 -2.90 -1.13 -1.83
C ALA A 34 -3.75 -1.67 -0.68
N GLN A 35 -3.31 -1.41 0.56
CA GLN A 35 -4.03 -1.77 1.77
C GLN A 35 -4.22 -0.53 2.64
N VAL A 36 -5.44 -0.34 3.14
CA VAL A 36 -5.81 0.71 4.09
C VAL A 36 -6.46 0.07 5.31
N ASN A 37 -6.06 0.49 6.51
CA ASN A 37 -6.69 0.05 7.75
C ASN A 37 -7.97 0.90 7.99
N LEU A 38 -9.10 0.25 8.22
CA LEU A 38 -10.39 0.88 8.47
C LEU A 38 -10.76 0.91 9.97
N GLY A 39 -9.92 0.35 10.83
CA GLY A 39 -10.12 0.29 12.28
C GLY A 39 -10.71 -1.04 12.75
N THR A 40 -11.11 -1.10 14.01
CA THR A 40 -11.60 -2.32 14.67
C THR A 40 -13.10 -2.55 14.50
N SER A 41 -13.84 -1.51 14.13
CA SER A 41 -15.29 -1.58 13.91
C SER A 41 -15.62 -1.86 12.46
N GLU A 42 -16.76 -2.52 12.24
CA GLU A 42 -17.26 -2.76 10.89
C GLU A 42 -17.45 -1.43 10.13
N PRO A 43 -16.80 -1.26 8.97
CA PRO A 43 -16.82 0.01 8.26
C PRO A 43 -18.19 0.28 7.65
N LYS A 44 -18.77 1.43 7.97
CA LYS A 44 -20.00 1.89 7.34
C LYS A 44 -19.76 2.18 5.86
N LEU A 45 -20.78 1.98 5.03
CA LEU A 45 -20.71 2.29 3.60
C LEU A 45 -20.30 3.74 3.33
N THR A 46 -20.75 4.68 4.16
CA THR A 46 -20.36 6.10 4.06
C THR A 46 -18.86 6.32 4.19
N LEU A 47 -18.22 5.63 5.15
CA LEU A 47 -16.76 5.68 5.34
C LEU A 47 -16.03 5.11 4.14
N ILE A 48 -16.53 4.01 3.58
CA ILE A 48 -15.93 3.37 2.41
C ILE A 48 -16.06 4.28 1.18
N LEU A 49 -17.22 4.91 0.98
CA LEU A 49 -17.45 5.85 -0.11
C LEU A 49 -16.55 7.08 0.01
N ASP A 50 -16.45 7.65 1.20
CA ASP A 50 -15.57 8.78 1.49
C ASP A 50 -14.09 8.44 1.23
N LEU A 51 -13.66 7.24 1.62
CA LEU A 51 -12.32 6.74 1.32
C LEU A 51 -12.04 6.73 -0.20
N VAL A 52 -13.00 6.25 -0.98
CA VAL A 52 -12.86 6.12 -2.45
C VAL A 52 -12.92 7.48 -3.14
N LEU A 53 -13.79 8.38 -2.70
CA LEU A 53 -14.04 9.66 -3.38
C LEU A 53 -13.07 10.76 -2.96
N ASN A 54 -12.77 10.87 -1.66
CA ASN A 54 -12.08 12.03 -1.08
C ASN A 54 -10.68 11.71 -0.57
N HIS A 55 -10.32 10.43 -0.43
CA HIS A 55 -9.05 10.00 0.16
C HIS A 55 -8.26 9.04 -0.72
N TRP A 56 -8.51 9.07 -2.03
CA TRP A 56 -7.78 8.26 -3.01
C TRP A 56 -6.27 8.51 -2.97
N ASP A 57 -5.85 9.76 -2.76
CA ASP A 57 -4.43 10.15 -2.70
C ASP A 57 -3.68 9.52 -1.51
N ARG A 58 -4.40 9.06 -0.48
CA ARG A 58 -3.82 8.40 0.69
C ARG A 58 -3.58 6.90 0.46
N VAL A 59 -4.10 6.36 -0.65
CA VAL A 59 -3.98 4.95 -1.00
C VAL A 59 -2.63 4.71 -1.68
N HIS A 60 -1.70 4.10 -0.95
CA HIS A 60 -0.34 3.85 -1.45
C HIS A 60 -0.27 2.55 -2.24
N PHE A 61 -0.29 2.67 -3.57
CA PHE A 61 -0.23 1.52 -4.47
C PHE A 61 1.17 0.95 -4.60
N PHE A 62 1.28 -0.35 -4.37
CA PHE A 62 2.45 -1.14 -4.71
C PHE A 62 2.30 -1.73 -6.11
N LYS A 63 3.17 -1.32 -7.03
CA LYS A 63 3.21 -1.81 -8.40
C LYS A 63 4.10 -3.05 -8.53
N GLN A 64 3.54 -4.13 -9.06
CA GLN A 64 4.33 -5.32 -9.37
C GLN A 64 5.17 -5.09 -10.64
N LYS A 65 6.51 -5.16 -10.51
CA LYS A 65 7.48 -4.86 -11.58
C LYS A 65 7.41 -5.77 -12.82
N GLN A 66 6.89 -7.00 -12.69
CA GLN A 66 6.79 -7.95 -13.79
C GLN A 66 5.38 -8.52 -13.80
N PHE A 67 4.50 -7.87 -14.55
CA PHE A 67 3.12 -8.32 -14.73
C PHE A 67 2.83 -8.47 -16.22
N LYS A 68 2.50 -9.70 -16.63
CA LYS A 68 1.87 -9.97 -17.93
C LYS A 68 0.50 -10.54 -17.63
N LYS A 69 -0.55 -9.78 -17.91
CA LYS A 69 -1.91 -10.32 -17.87
C LYS A 69 -2.16 -11.04 -19.18
N ASN A 70 -2.73 -12.23 -19.12
CA ASN A 70 -3.43 -12.78 -20.28
C ASN A 70 -4.56 -11.80 -20.63
N GLU A 71 -4.72 -11.49 -21.91
CA GLU A 71 -5.62 -10.44 -22.40
C GLU A 71 -6.95 -10.40 -21.64
N LEU A 72 -7.33 -9.21 -21.16
CA LEU A 72 -8.66 -9.00 -20.61
C LEU A 72 -9.67 -9.25 -21.74
N PRO A 73 -10.58 -10.23 -21.62
CA PRO A 73 -11.56 -10.46 -22.66
C PRO A 73 -12.40 -9.20 -22.84
N ASN A 74 -12.44 -8.68 -24.07
CA ASN A 74 -13.09 -7.40 -24.39
C ASN A 74 -14.59 -7.39 -24.06
N LYS A 75 -15.23 -8.57 -24.02
CA LYS A 75 -16.63 -8.78 -23.66
C LYS A 75 -16.76 -10.04 -22.80
N ILE A 76 -17.11 -9.89 -21.52
CA ILE A 76 -17.52 -11.01 -20.66
C ILE A 76 -19.04 -11.04 -20.63
N ASN A 77 -19.64 -12.21 -20.89
CA ASN A 77 -21.08 -12.39 -20.76
C ASN A 77 -21.55 -11.98 -19.34
N PRO A 78 -22.64 -11.19 -19.18
CA PRO A 78 -23.17 -10.79 -17.89
C PRO A 78 -23.31 -11.93 -16.86
N LYS A 79 -23.76 -13.12 -17.29
CA LYS A 79 -23.89 -14.31 -16.42
C LYS A 79 -22.53 -14.80 -15.90
N ARG A 80 -21.50 -14.75 -16.75
CA ARG A 80 -20.11 -15.08 -16.36
C ARG A 80 -19.55 -14.02 -15.42
N LYS A 81 -19.85 -12.73 -15.64
CA LYS A 81 -19.44 -11.63 -14.74
C LYS A 81 -20.05 -11.80 -13.35
N GLN A 82 -21.34 -12.10 -13.27
CA GLN A 82 -22.04 -12.37 -12.00
C GLN A 82 -21.45 -13.58 -11.27
N ARG A 83 -21.21 -14.69 -11.97
CA ARG A 83 -20.58 -15.89 -11.38
C ARG A 83 -19.17 -15.61 -10.84
N LEU A 84 -18.38 -14.80 -11.54
CA LEU A 84 -17.05 -14.40 -11.08
C LEU A 84 -17.12 -13.50 -9.84
N ALA A 85 -18.08 -12.56 -9.79
CA ALA A 85 -18.31 -11.73 -8.62
C ALA A 85 -18.71 -12.57 -7.39
N GLN A 86 -19.65 -13.51 -7.55
CA GLN A 86 -20.05 -14.43 -6.49
C GLN A 86 -18.89 -15.32 -6.01
N LYS A 87 -18.04 -15.79 -6.94
CA LYS A 87 -16.85 -16.57 -6.59
C LYS A 87 -15.83 -15.73 -5.80
N ALA A 88 -15.64 -14.46 -6.18
CA ALA A 88 -14.76 -13.56 -5.45
C ALA A 88 -15.26 -13.29 -4.02
N VAL A 89 -16.56 -13.08 -3.83
CA VAL A 89 -17.17 -12.91 -2.50
C VAL A 89 -16.95 -14.15 -1.62
N LYS A 90 -17.07 -15.36 -2.18
CA LYS A 90 -16.83 -16.62 -1.44
C LYS A 90 -15.36 -16.88 -1.12
N ASN A 91 -14.47 -16.52 -2.04
CA ASN A 91 -13.04 -16.82 -1.90
C ASN A 91 -12.29 -15.74 -1.11
N GLY A 92 -12.90 -14.56 -0.90
CA GLY A 92 -12.29 -13.45 -0.20
C GLY A 92 -11.07 -12.89 -0.94
N PHE A 93 -10.08 -12.47 -0.15
CA PHE A 93 -8.85 -11.83 -0.61
C PHE A 93 -8.07 -12.68 -1.62
N SER A 94 -7.65 -12.09 -2.75
CA SER A 94 -6.98 -12.83 -3.82
C SER A 94 -5.55 -13.27 -3.43
N THR A 95 -5.14 -14.48 -3.81
CA THR A 95 -3.78 -14.99 -3.55
C THR A 95 -2.69 -14.10 -4.15
N LYS A 96 -2.97 -13.43 -5.28
CA LYS A 96 -2.03 -12.51 -5.92
C LYS A 96 -1.78 -11.28 -5.06
N SER A 97 -2.85 -10.74 -4.48
CA SER A 97 -2.77 -9.60 -3.57
C SER A 97 -2.05 -9.96 -2.28
N GLN A 98 -2.32 -11.14 -1.71
CA GLN A 98 -1.61 -11.65 -0.53
C GLN A 98 -0.09 -11.66 -0.76
N VAL A 99 0.33 -12.24 -1.88
CA VAL A 99 1.75 -12.32 -2.26
C VAL A 99 2.34 -10.93 -2.48
N ALA A 100 1.61 -10.04 -3.15
CA ALA A 100 2.07 -8.69 -3.45
C ALA A 100 2.21 -7.82 -2.18
N LEU A 101 1.24 -7.86 -1.26
CA LEU A 101 1.31 -7.14 0.01
C LEU A 101 2.42 -7.69 0.91
N LYS A 102 2.63 -9.01 0.94
CA LYS A 102 3.75 -9.61 1.67
C LYS A 102 5.10 -9.10 1.15
N LYS A 103 5.26 -9.04 -0.17
CA LYS A 103 6.46 -8.49 -0.81
C LYS A 103 6.65 -7.01 -0.48
N GLN A 104 5.59 -6.22 -0.50
CA GLN A 104 5.64 -4.81 -0.09
C GLN A 104 6.09 -4.67 1.37
N PHE A 105 5.54 -5.48 2.28
CA PHE A 105 5.91 -5.47 3.69
C PHE A 105 7.40 -5.78 3.91
N GLU A 106 7.93 -6.81 3.24
CA GLU A 106 9.35 -7.17 3.31
C GLU A 106 10.26 -6.04 2.81
N GLN A 107 9.88 -5.38 1.71
CA GLN A 107 10.63 -4.23 1.18
C GLN A 107 10.59 -3.03 2.12
N ASN A 108 9.43 -2.71 2.68
CA ASN A 108 9.26 -1.63 3.64
C ASN A 108 10.05 -1.88 4.93
N LYS A 109 10.09 -3.13 5.41
CA LYS A 109 10.90 -3.50 6.58
C LYS A 109 12.38 -3.17 6.36
N LEU A 110 12.94 -3.58 5.22
CA LEU A 110 14.33 -3.30 4.87
C LEU A 110 14.60 -1.80 4.68
N ALA A 111 13.67 -1.06 4.08
CA ALA A 111 13.80 0.39 3.93
C ALA A 111 13.80 1.10 5.30
N ASN A 112 12.85 0.76 6.17
CA ASN A 112 12.74 1.32 7.51
C ASN A 112 13.97 1.03 8.37
N GLU A 113 14.55 -0.16 8.25
CA GLU A 113 15.80 -0.51 8.96
C GLU A 113 16.98 0.36 8.52
N ARG A 114 17.11 0.61 7.20
CA ARG A 114 18.13 1.51 6.65
C ARG A 114 17.92 2.94 7.14
N ASP A 115 16.70 3.44 7.06
CA ASP A 115 16.36 4.81 7.48
C ASP A 115 16.59 5.02 8.98
N ARG A 116 16.26 4.02 9.80
CA ARG A 116 16.52 4.05 11.25
C ARG A 116 18.01 4.10 11.53
N LYS A 117 18.83 3.30 10.82
CA LYS A 117 20.29 3.31 10.96
C LYS A 117 20.85 4.69 10.58
N LEU A 118 20.45 5.22 9.43
CA LEU A 118 20.89 6.53 8.95
C LEU A 118 20.52 7.65 9.92
N LYS A 119 19.27 7.70 10.41
CA LYS A 119 18.82 8.68 11.41
C LYS A 119 19.65 8.59 12.70
N LYS A 120 19.97 7.37 13.16
CA LYS A 120 20.80 7.16 14.35
C LYS A 120 22.21 7.72 14.16
N GLU A 121 22.84 7.42 13.02
CA GLU A 121 24.18 7.91 12.68
C GLU A 121 24.20 9.45 12.60
N GLN A 122 23.24 10.06 11.92
CA GLN A 122 23.10 11.53 11.83
C GLN A 122 22.90 12.17 13.21
N LEU A 123 22.13 11.55 14.11
CA LEU A 123 21.95 12.05 15.48
C LEU A 123 23.23 11.96 16.30
N ILE A 124 24.01 10.89 16.14
CA ILE A 124 25.31 10.74 16.81
C ILE A 124 26.28 11.81 16.32
N GLU A 125 26.36 12.02 15.00
CA GLU A 125 27.24 13.01 14.40
C GLU A 125 26.86 14.44 14.83
N LYS A 126 25.56 14.78 14.82
CA LYS A 126 25.08 16.08 15.33
C LYS A 126 25.45 16.30 16.79
N LYS A 127 25.25 15.30 17.65
CA LYS A 127 25.64 15.39 19.07
C LYS A 127 27.15 15.56 19.25
N PHE A 128 27.94 14.91 18.41
CA PHE A 128 29.40 15.02 18.43
C PHE A 128 29.86 16.43 18.03
N LYS A 129 29.36 16.97 16.91
CA LYS A 129 29.66 18.33 16.46
C LYS A 129 29.31 19.38 17.52
N LEU A 130 28.11 19.27 18.11
CA LEU A 130 27.68 20.16 19.20
C LEU A 130 28.62 20.09 20.42
N LYS A 131 29.14 18.90 20.76
CA LYS A 131 30.12 18.75 21.84
C LYS A 131 31.46 19.40 21.49
N GLN A 132 31.91 19.28 20.24
CA GLN A 132 33.13 19.94 19.77
C GLN A 132 33.01 21.46 19.78
N GLU A 133 31.90 22.00 19.25
CA GLU A 133 31.59 23.43 19.27
C GLU A 133 31.59 23.98 20.70
N LYS A 134 30.87 23.34 21.63
CA LYS A 134 30.86 23.71 23.04
C LYS A 134 32.25 23.66 23.69
N ARG A 135 33.10 22.71 23.30
CA ARG A 135 34.47 22.63 23.79
C ARG A 135 35.31 23.80 23.28
N ILE A 136 35.16 24.14 22.00
CA ILE A 136 35.84 25.29 21.39
C ILE A 136 35.38 26.60 22.05
N GLU A 137 34.07 26.81 22.24
CA GLU A 137 33.52 27.99 22.91
C GLU A 137 34.05 28.15 24.34
N LYS A 138 34.12 27.05 25.12
CA LYS A 138 34.71 27.07 26.47
C LYS A 138 36.18 27.52 26.48
N HIS A 139 36.94 27.20 25.43
CA HIS A 139 38.35 27.60 25.31
C HIS A 139 38.54 29.00 24.76
N LYS A 140 37.51 29.61 24.13
CA LYS A 140 37.62 30.96 23.56
C LYS A 140 37.56 32.08 24.59
N GLY A 141 37.18 31.77 25.84
CA GLY A 141 37.16 32.74 26.94
C GLY A 141 36.10 33.83 26.77
N HIS A 142 35.46 34.20 27.87
CA HIS A 142 35.02 35.58 28.07
C HIS A 142 36.11 36.29 28.86
#